data_AF-A0A2X2WN18-F1
#
_entry.id   AF-A0A2X2WN18-F1
#
_cell.length_a   1.000
_cell.length_b   1.000
_cell.length_c   1.000
_cell.angle_alpha   90.00
_cell.angle_beta   90.00
_cell.angle_gamma   90.00
#
_symmetry.space_group_name_H-M   'P 1'
#
loop_
_entity.id
_entity.type
_entity.pdbx_description
1 polymer ?
#
loop_
_entity_poly.entity_id
_entity_poly.type
_entity_poly.pdbx_seq_one_letter_code
_entity_poly.pdbx_strand_id
1 'polypeptide(L)' 'MFIKPGNGKIVINQRSLEQYFGRETARMVVRQPLELVDMVEKLDLYITVKGGGISGQAGAIRHGITRALDGVRRVSAF' A
#
# COMPACT_ATOMS: atom_id res chain seq x y z
N MET A 1 -6.44 -1.92 6.90
CA MET A 1 -6.05 -1.06 5.77
C MET A 1 -7.31 -0.57 5.10
N PHE A 2 -7.31 0.66 4.64
CA PHE A 2 -8.41 1.27 3.91
C PHE A 2 -7.87 1.82 2.58
N ILE A 3 -8.65 1.66 1.50
CA ILE A 3 -8.31 2.09 0.15
C ILE A 3 -9.51 2.83 -0.45
N LYS A 4 -9.24 3.89 -1.20
CA LYS A 4 -10.26 4.65 -1.94
C LYS A 4 -9.67 5.23 -3.23
N PRO A 5 -10.50 5.60 -4.22
CA PRO A 5 -10.05 6.44 -5.32
C PRO A 5 -9.40 7.73 -4.80
N GLY A 6 -8.31 8.14 -5.43
CA GLY A 6 -7.50 9.24 -4.94
C GLY A 6 -6.35 9.56 -5.89
N ASN A 7 -5.27 10.14 -5.35
CA ASN A 7 -4.14 10.67 -6.12
C ASN A 7 -2.80 10.02 -5.73
N GLY A 8 -2.84 8.80 -5.18
CA GLY A 8 -1.64 8.04 -4.85
C GLY A 8 -1.10 8.30 -3.45
N LYS A 9 -1.91 8.88 -2.55
CA LYS A 9 -1.45 9.16 -1.18
C LYS A 9 -1.32 7.87 -0.38
N ILE A 10 -0.11 7.56 0.10
CA ILE A 10 0.14 6.41 0.98
C ILE A 10 0.51 6.90 2.39
N VAL A 11 -0.35 6.57 3.37
CA VAL A 11 -0.18 6.92 4.79
C VAL A 11 -0.07 5.65 5.63
N ILE A 12 0.98 5.55 6.45
CA ILE A 12 1.26 4.41 7.32
C ILE A 12 1.40 4.89 8.76
N ASN A 13 0.54 4.41 9.66
CA ASN A 13 0.49 4.86 11.06
C ASN A 13 0.59 6.39 11.18
N GLN A 14 -0.22 7.11 10.40
CA GLN A 14 -0.30 8.59 10.37
C GLN A 14 0.93 9.32 9.82
N ARG A 15 1.89 8.61 9.21
CA ARG A 15 3.08 9.18 8.56
C ARG A 15 3.04 8.92 7.05
N SER A 16 3.69 9.75 6.24
CA SER A 16 3.85 9.45 4.81
C SER A 16 4.68 8.18 4.61
N LEU A 17 4.60 7.57 3.43
CA LEU A 17 5.44 6.41 3.06
C LEU A 17 6.93 6.70 3.28
N GLU A 18 7.38 7.89 2.90
CA GLU A 18 8.76 8.35 3.00
C GLU A 18 9.19 8.58 4.46
N GLN A 19 8.29 9.13 5.27
CA GLN A 19 8.55 9.33 6.70
C GLN A 19 8.54 8.01 7.48
N TYR A 20 7.72 7.04 7.07
CA TYR A 20 7.64 5.75 7.73
C TYR A 20 8.80 4.84 7.36
N PHE A 21 9.13 4.78 6.06
CA PHE A 21 10.23 3.99 5.52
C PHE A 21 11.35 4.90 5.03
N GLY A 22 12.39 5.08 5.85
CA GLY A 22 13.56 5.86 5.46
C GLY A 22 14.38 5.24 4.32
N ARG A 23 14.29 3.92 4.12
CA ARG A 23 14.97 3.22 3.01
C ARG A 23 14.07 3.14 1.79
N GLU A 24 14.60 3.56 0.65
CA GLU A 24 13.88 3.51 -0.63
C GLU A 24 13.43 2.09 -1.00
N THR A 25 14.24 1.08 -0.72
CA THR A 25 13.92 -0.32 -1.01
C THR A 25 12.63 -0.79 -0.33
N ALA A 26 12.37 -0.36 0.90
CA ALA A 26 11.13 -0.69 1.59
C ALA A 26 9.92 0.04 0.96
N ARG A 27 10.10 1.27 0.49
CA ARG A 27 9.07 2.02 -0.25
C ARG A 27 8.73 1.34 -1.56
N MET A 28 9.73 0.90 -2.32
CA MET A 28 9.54 0.15 -3.56
C MET A 28 8.73 -1.14 -3.31
N VAL A 29 9.07 -1.92 -2.29
CA VAL A 29 8.33 -3.14 -1.93
C VAL A 29 6.85 -2.87 -1.67
N VAL A 30 6.52 -1.76 -1.01
CA VAL A 30 5.12 -1.37 -0.75
C VAL A 30 4.38 -0.98 -2.04
N ARG A 31 5.06 -0.33 -3.00
CA ARG A 31 4.45 0.14 -4.25
C ARG A 31 4.29 -0.93 -5.32
N GLN A 32 5.12 -1.97 -5.32
CA GLN A 32 5.09 -3.11 -6.26
C GLN A 32 3.68 -3.56 -6.73
N PRO A 33 2.71 -3.85 -5.84
CA PRO A 33 1.40 -4.34 -6.25
C PRO A 33 0.54 -3.27 -6.94
N LEU A 34 0.74 -1.98 -6.64
CA LEU A 34 0.04 -0.88 -7.31
C LEU A 34 0.66 -0.61 -8.69
N GLU A 35 1.99 -0.68 -8.79
CA GLU A 35 2.74 -0.53 -10.05
C GLU A 35 2.37 -1.64 -11.03
N LEU A 36 2.27 -2.89 -10.57
CA LEU A 36 1.91 -4.03 -11.40
C LEU A 36 0.57 -3.89 -12.14
N VAL A 37 -0.35 -3.08 -11.60
CA VAL A 37 -1.71 -2.90 -12.14
C VAL A 37 -2.00 -1.43 -12.52
N ASP A 38 -0.96 -0.59 -12.63
CA ASP A 38 -1.07 0.82 -13.01
C ASP A 38 -2.06 1.63 -12.14
N MET A 39 -2.03 1.41 -10.82
CA MET A 39 -2.94 2.04 -9.84
C MET A 39 -2.24 3.02 -8.88
N VAL A 40 -0.94 3.25 -9.04
CA VAL A 40 -0.12 4.07 -8.11
C VAL A 40 -0.73 5.44 -7.87
N GLU A 41 -1.20 6.13 -8.91
CA GLU A 41 -1.74 7.49 -8.82
C GLU A 41 -3.26 7.53 -8.75
N LYS A 42 -3.92 6.37 -8.69
CA LYS A 42 -5.38 6.25 -8.75
C LYS A 42 -6.02 6.00 -7.40
N LEU A 43 -5.23 5.59 -6.40
CA LEU A 43 -5.73 5.11 -5.11
C LEU A 43 -4.99 5.77 -3.96
N ASP A 44 -5.74 6.21 -2.95
CA ASP A 44 -5.19 6.58 -1.65
C ASP A 44 -5.27 5.39 -0.70
N LEU A 45 -4.19 5.16 0.04
CA LEU A 45 -4.02 4.05 0.97
C LEU A 45 -3.74 4.55 2.38
N TYR A 46 -4.53 4.07 3.33
CA TYR A 46 -4.38 4.33 4.76
C TYR A 46 -4.15 3.01 5.49
N ILE A 47 -2.96 2.88 6.08
CA ILE A 47 -2.42 1.60 6.51
C ILE A 47 -2.06 1.70 7.99
N THR A 48 -2.51 0.71 8.76
CA THR A 48 -2.11 0.51 10.16
C THR A 48 -1.39 -0.83 10.25
N VAL A 49 -0.22 -0.83 10.87
CA VAL A 49 0.67 -1.99 10.99
C VAL A 49 1.41 -1.91 12.32
N LYS A 50 1.59 -3.05 12.98
CA LYS A 50 2.27 -3.18 14.28
C LYS A 50 3.08 -4.46 14.34
N GLY A 51 4.18 -4.45 15.10
CA GLY A 51 5.05 -5.60 15.31
C GLY A 51 6.07 -5.83 14.19
N GLY A 52 7.02 -6.73 14.42
CA GLY A 52 8.10 -7.05 13.47
C GLY A 52 9.08 -5.88 13.21
N GLY A 53 9.98 -6.09 12.25
CA GLY A 53 10.92 -5.07 11.76
C GLY A 53 10.48 -4.45 10.43
N ILE A 54 11.23 -3.45 9.97
CA ILE A 54 10.93 -2.67 8.75
C ILE A 54 10.65 -3.54 7.52
N SER A 55 11.51 -4.52 7.23
CA SER A 55 11.33 -5.41 6.06
C SER A 55 10.08 -6.29 6.19
N GLY A 56 9.81 -6.81 7.39
CA GLY A 56 8.62 -7.63 7.65
C GLY A 56 7.33 -6.81 7.48
N GLN A 57 7.34 -5.57 7.98
CA GLN A 57 6.21 -4.66 7.81
C GLN A 57 6.00 -4.29 6.34
N ALA A 58 7.05 -3.96 5.57
CA ALA A 58 6.93 -3.69 4.14
C ALA A 58 6.30 -4.87 3.38
N GLY A 59 6.74 -6.10 3.69
CA GLY A 59 6.16 -7.33 3.12
C GLY A 59 4.69 -7.54 3.51
N ALA A 60 4.34 -7.32 4.78
CA ALA A 60 2.96 -7.43 5.26
C ALA A 60 2.03 -6.40 4.59
N ILE A 61 2.50 -5.15 4.44
CA ILE A 61 1.77 -4.10 3.74
C ILE A 61 1.55 -4.50 2.28
N ARG A 62 2.61 -4.91 1.57
CA ARG A 62 2.54 -5.38 0.18
C ARG A 62 1.46 -6.45 0.00
N HIS A 63 1.44 -7.45 0.89
CA HIS A 63 0.44 -8.50 0.87
C HIS A 63 -0.97 -7.95 1.10
N GLY A 64 -1.15 -7.06 2.08
CA GLY A 64 -2.42 -6.40 2.34
C GLY A 64 -2.94 -5.61 1.13
N ILE A 65 -2.08 -4.86 0.45
CA ILE A 65 -2.44 -4.10 -0.77
C ILE A 65 -2.94 -5.06 -1.86
N THR A 66 -2.22 -6.17 -2.07
CA THR A 66 -2.61 -7.18 -3.06
C THR A 66 -4.03 -7.70 -2.81
N ARG A 67 -4.36 -8.01 -1.55
CA ARG A 67 -5.70 -8.47 -1.15
C ARG A 67 -6.77 -7.40 -1.35
N ALA A 68 -6.46 -6.13 -1.07
CA ALA A 68 -7.38 -5.03 -1.27
C ALA A 68 -7.69 -4.80 -2.77
N LEU A 69 -6.66 -4.85 -3.63
CA LEU A 69 -6.82 -4.70 -5.08
C LEU A 69 -7.66 -5.83 -5.70
N ASP A 70 -7.45 -7.08 -5.28
CA ASP A 70 -8.29 -8.21 -5.72
C ASP A 70 -9.77 -7.99 -5.34
N GLY A 71 -10.02 -7.46 -4.15
CA GLY A 71 -11.37 -7.05 -3.72
C GLY A 71 -11.98 -5.96 -4.62
N VAL A 72 -11.23 -4.91 -4.93
CA VAL A 72 -11.69 -3.80 -5.82
C VAL A 72 -12.08 -4.33 -7.20
N ARG A 73 -11.28 -5.24 -7.77
CA ARG A 73 -11.55 -5.82 -9.09
C ARG A 73 -12.84 -6.65 -9.09
N ARG A 74 -13.15 -7.35 -8.01
CA ARG A 74 -14.39 -8.15 -7.91
C ARG A 74 -15.64 -7.30 -7.84
N VAL A 75 -15.57 -6.10 -7.25
CA VAL A 75 -16.72 -5.18 -7.14
C VAL A 75 -16.99 -4.45 -8.46
N SER A 76 -15.96 -4.23 -9.28
CA SER A 76 -16.06 -3.52 -10.57
C SER A 76 -16.29 -4.44 -11.78
N ALA A 77 -16.35 -5.76 -11.57
CA ALA A 77 -16.55 -6.76 -12.61
C ALA A 77 -18.02 -7.18 -12.82
N PHE A 78 -18.98 -6.38 -12.36
CA PHE A 78 -20.42 -6.56 -12.56
C PHE A 78 -21.05 -5.27 -13.10
#